data_AF-L0RC37-F1
#
_entry.id   AF-L0RC37-F1
#
_cell.length_a   1.000
_cell.length_b   1.000
_cell.length_c   1.000
_cell.angle_alpha   90.00
_cell.angle_beta   90.00
_cell.angle_gamma   90.00
#
_symmetry.space_group_name_H-M   'P 1'
#
loop_
_entity.id
_entity.type
_entity.pdbx_description
1 polymer ?
#
loop_
_entity_poly.entity_id
_entity_poly.type
_entity_poly.pdbx_seq_one_letter_code
_entity_poly.pdbx_strand_id
1 'polypeptide(L)' 'MINNEYLEKLEHYMTSGDMQFEFDNGTEEKRFEILDFLEKLMDVAEIADEHATKLIFKGGLLGQLAGSSDQK' A
#
# COMPACT_ATOMS: atom_id res chain seq x y z
N MET A 1 -0.99 11.29 -9.92
CA MET A 1 -1.72 10.68 -8.79
C MET A 1 -3.19 10.67 -9.19
N ILE A 2 -3.91 9.56 -9.32
CA ILE A 2 -3.65 8.12 -9.18
C ILE A 2 -2.82 7.60 -10.37
N ASN A 3 -1.88 6.68 -10.16
CA ASN A 3 -1.09 6.06 -11.23
C ASN A 3 -0.91 4.56 -10.97
N ASN A 4 -1.75 3.75 -11.61
CA ASN A 4 -1.71 2.29 -11.45
C ASN A 4 -0.49 1.67 -12.13
N GLU A 5 -0.01 2.25 -13.24
CA GLU A 5 1.18 1.77 -13.94
C GLU A 5 2.42 1.76 -13.03
N TYR A 6 2.52 2.74 -12.12
CA TYR A 6 3.60 2.77 -11.14
C TYR A 6 3.48 1.62 -10.13
N LEU A 7 2.27 1.31 -9.66
CA LEU A 7 2.04 0.20 -8.74
C LEU A 7 2.31 -1.15 -9.41
N GLU A 8 1.91 -1.31 -10.67
CA GLU A 8 2.19 -2.51 -11.47
C GLU A 8 3.69 -2.73 -11.67
N LYS A 9 4.44 -1.65 -11.96
CA LYS A 9 5.91 -1.73 -12.07
C LYS A 9 6.56 -2.11 -10.74
N LEU A 10 6.06 -1.55 -9.64
CA LEU A 10 6.54 -1.87 -8.30
C LEU A 10 6.26 -3.34 -7.93
N GLU A 11 5.05 -3.81 -8.19
CA GLU A 11 4.67 -5.22 -8.00
C GLU A 11 5.54 -6.14 -8.85
N HIS A 12 5.76 -5.79 -10.12
CA HIS A 12 6.64 -6.55 -11.00
C HIS A 12 8.06 -6.61 -10.46
N TYR A 13 8.65 -5.48 -10.05
CA TYR A 13 10.01 -5.45 -9.49
C TYR A 13 10.17 -6.33 -8.24
N MET A 14 9.15 -6.38 -7.38
CA MET A 14 9.15 -7.23 -6.18
C MET A 14 8.94 -8.73 -6.47
N THR A 15 8.27 -9.07 -7.57
CA THR A 15 7.85 -10.45 -7.88
C THR A 15 8.64 -11.12 -9.02
N SER A 16 9.32 -10.34 -9.86
CA SER A 16 10.08 -10.84 -11.02
C SER A 16 11.38 -11.55 -10.62
N GLY A 17 11.86 -11.30 -9.40
CA GLY A 17 13.19 -11.71 -8.92
C GLY A 17 14.27 -10.66 -9.17
N ASP A 18 13.98 -9.57 -9.88
CA ASP A 18 14.94 -8.49 -10.14
C ASP A 18 15.41 -7.84 -8.84
N MET A 19 14.49 -7.56 -7.91
CA MET A 19 14.85 -7.02 -6.59
C MET A 19 15.80 -7.95 -5.83
N GLN A 20 15.53 -9.27 -5.83
CA GLN A 20 16.40 -10.24 -5.16
C GLN A 20 17.77 -10.30 -5.84
N PHE A 21 17.81 -10.28 -7.17
CA PHE A 21 19.05 -10.27 -7.93
C PHE A 21 19.89 -9.02 -7.63
N GLU A 22 19.26 -7.83 -7.61
CA GLU A 22 19.92 -6.58 -7.26
C GLU A 22 20.40 -6.57 -5.82
N PHE A 23 19.62 -7.12 -4.89
CA PHE A 23 20.03 -7.24 -3.50
C PHE A 23 21.26 -8.15 -3.36
N ASP A 24 21.24 -9.33 -3.98
CA ASP A 24 22.33 -10.31 -3.86
C ASP A 24 23.62 -9.84 -4.53
N ASN A 25 23.52 -9.15 -5.67
CA ASN A 25 24.67 -8.75 -6.49
C ASN A 25 25.06 -7.27 -6.34
N GLY A 26 24.28 -6.49 -5.59
CA GLY A 26 24.53 -5.07 -5.34
C GLY A 26 25.64 -4.81 -4.32
N THR A 27 26.06 -3.55 -4.26
CA THR A 27 26.92 -3.06 -3.17
C THR A 27 26.15 -3.08 -1.85
N GLU A 28 26.87 -3.01 -0.73
CA GLU A 28 26.27 -2.87 0.59
C GLU A 28 25.32 -1.67 0.68
N GLU A 29 25.73 -0.51 0.13
CA GLU A 29 24.89 0.68 0.01
C GLU A 29 23.58 0.38 -0.75
N LYS A 30 23.66 -0.33 -1.88
CA LYS A 30 22.48 -0.68 -2.66
C LYS A 30 21.51 -1.59 -1.91
N ARG A 31 22.04 -2.52 -1.11
CA ARG A 31 21.23 -3.39 -0.26
C ARG A 31 20.48 -2.58 0.79
N PHE A 32 21.14 -1.62 1.43
CA PHE A 32 20.48 -0.72 2.38
C PHE A 32 19.40 0.14 1.71
N GLU A 33 19.66 0.68 0.52
CA GLU A 33 18.62 1.42 -0.23
C GLU A 33 17.37 0.58 -0.49
N ILE A 34 17.53 -0.70 -0.87
CA ILE A 34 16.41 -1.61 -1.11
C ILE A 34 15.63 -1.86 0.18
N LEU A 35 16.33 -2.08 1.30
CA LEU A 35 15.69 -2.31 2.61
C LEU A 35 14.94 -1.07 3.10
N ASP A 36 15.55 0.11 3.02
CA ASP A 36 14.92 1.38 3.40
C ASP A 36 13.68 1.66 2.55
N PHE A 37 13.76 1.34 1.25
CA PHE A 37 12.62 1.46 0.34
C PHE A 37 11.48 0.51 0.74
N LEU A 38 11.77 -0.75 1.05
CA LEU A 38 10.78 -1.73 1.49
C LEU A 38 10.13 -1.34 2.82
N GLU A 39 10.92 -0.88 3.80
CA GLU A 39 10.40 -0.35 5.07
C GLU A 39 9.43 0.80 4.80
N LYS A 40 9.81 1.75 3.94
CA LYS A 40 8.93 2.86 3.62
C LYS A 40 7.66 2.42 2.90
N LEU A 41 7.74 1.42 2.02
CA LEU A 41 6.57 0.88 1.34
C LEU A 41 5.60 0.20 2.31
N MET A 42 6.12 -0.50 3.32
CA MET A 42 5.31 -1.11 4.39
C MET A 42 4.55 -0.04 5.18
N ASP A 43 5.20 1.06 5.58
CA ASP A 43 4.51 2.20 6.24
C ASP A 43 3.36 2.74 5.38
N VAL A 44 3.61 2.91 4.07
CA VAL A 44 2.60 3.42 3.13
C VAL A 44 1.44 2.45 2.98
N ALA A 45 1.71 1.14 2.97
CA ALA A 45 0.69 0.11 2.90
C ALA A 45 -0.20 0.11 4.16
N GLU A 46 0.38 0.28 5.36
CA GLU A 46 -0.38 0.42 6.60
C GLU A 46 -1.28 1.66 6.58
N ILE A 47 -0.74 2.81 6.16
CA ILE A 47 -1.52 4.04 5.97
C ILE A 47 -2.66 3.80 4.97
N ALA A 48 -2.39 3.13 3.85
CA ALA A 48 -3.39 2.83 2.84
C ALA A 48 -4.52 1.96 3.39
N ASP A 49 -4.21 0.93 4.18
CA ASP A 49 -5.18 0.07 4.85
C ASP A 49 -6.06 0.85 5.84
N GLU A 50 -5.44 1.66 6.70
CA GLU A 50 -6.18 2.51 7.63
C GLU A 50 -7.16 3.44 6.89
N HIS A 51 -6.70 4.04 5.79
CA HIS A 51 -7.53 4.92 4.97
C HIS A 51 -8.65 4.15 4.27
N ALA A 52 -8.38 2.96 3.73
CA ALA A 52 -9.39 2.09 3.12
C ALA A 52 -10.47 1.72 4.15
N THR A 53 -10.05 1.28 5.34
CA THR A 53 -10.93 1.00 6.48
C THR A 53 -11.78 2.22 6.82
N LYS A 54 -11.17 3.40 7.03
CA LYS A 54 -11.89 4.64 7.34
C LYS A 54 -12.89 5.01 6.25
N LEU A 55 -12.55 4.86 4.97
CA LEU A 55 -13.44 5.17 3.84
C LEU A 55 -14.63 4.21 3.77
N ILE A 56 -14.39 2.90 3.91
CA ILE A 56 -15.44 1.87 3.91
C ILE A 56 -16.37 2.07 5.11
N PHE A 57 -15.86 2.30 6.32
CA PHE A 57 -16.68 2.43 7.52
C PHE A 57 -17.35 3.81 7.67
N LYS A 58 -16.73 4.91 7.23
CA LYS A 58 -17.41 6.22 7.19
C LYS A 58 -18.52 6.25 6.14
N GLY A 59 -18.39 5.52 5.02
CA GLY A 59 -19.47 5.36 4.05
C GLY A 59 -20.55 4.38 4.52
N GLY A 60 -20.14 3.27 5.13
CA GLY A 60 -21.03 2.15 5.48
C GLY A 60 -21.75 2.31 6.82
N LEU A 61 -21.05 2.64 7.91
CA LEU A 61 -21.65 2.69 9.25
C LEU A 61 -22.48 3.96 9.46
N LEU A 62 -21.97 5.11 9.04
CA LEU A 62 -22.72 6.37 9.07
C LEU A 62 -23.90 6.34 8.09
N GLY A 63 -23.76 5.71 6.92
CA GLY A 63 -24.86 5.48 5.99
C GLY A 63 -25.93 4.53 6.55
N GLN A 64 -25.53 3.44 7.22
CA GLN A 64 -26.46 2.52 7.88
C GLN A 64 -27.15 3.14 9.10
N LEU A 65 -26.43 3.90 9.94
CA LEU A 65 -27.00 4.61 11.09
C LEU A 65 -27.91 5.77 10.68
N ALA A 66 -27.57 6.51 9.62
CA ALA A 66 -28.43 7.56 9.06
C ALA A 66 -29.69 6.98 8.38
N GLY A 67 -29.57 5.80 7.74
CA GLY A 67 -30.71 5.10 7.11
C GLY A 67 -31.65 4.40 8.10
N SER A 68 -31.24 4.20 9.35
CA SER A 68 -32.07 3.58 10.40
C SER A 68 -32.81 4.60 11.28
N SER A 69 -32.53 5.90 11.14
CA SER A 69 -33.26 6.99 11.82
C SER A 69 -34.52 7.48 11.09
N ASP A 70 -34.75 7.10 9.83
CA ASP A 70 -35.87 7.57 8.99
C ASP A 70 -37.08 6.59 8.95
N GLN A 71 -37.10 5.55 9.78
CA GLN A 71 -38.29 4.71 9.99
C GLN A 71 -38.89 4.95 11.38
N LYS A 72 -39.65 6.03 11.52
CA LYS A 72 -40.72 6.16 12.51
C LYS A 72 -41.92 6.87 11.90
#